data_AF-D3J8W5-F1
#
_entry.id   AF-D3J8W5-F1
#
_cell.length_a   1.000
_cell.length_b   1.000
_cell.length_c   1.000
_cell.angle_alpha   90.00
_cell.angle_beta   90.00
_cell.angle_gamma   90.00
#
_symmetry.space_group_name_H-M   'P 1'
#
loop_
_entity.id
_entity.type
_entity.pdbx_description
1 polymer ?
#
loop_
_entity_poly.entity_id
_entity_poly.type
_entity_poly.pdbx_seq_one_letter_code
_entity_poly.pdbx_strand_id
1 'polypeptide(L)'
;PIFFIRDPILFPSFIHTQKRNPATHLKDPDMFWDFISLRPETTHQVLFLFSDRGTPDGYRFMNGYGSHTFKMVNADGKPVYCKFHYKTDQGIKNLDPKRADELTGTDPDYSIRDLYNAIAKGNYPSWTMSIQVMTFEQAEKCSFNPFDLTKVWPQGEFPLMPVGKMVLDRNPSNYFAEVEQIAFAPSHLVPGIEPSPDKMLQGRLFAYADTHRHRLGANYIKLPVNCPYRVATKNYQRDGPMNSTDNQAGA
;
A
#
# COMPACT_ATOMS: atom_id res chain seq x y z
N PRO A 1 -9.38 -0.71 3.00
CA PRO A 1 -9.34 -2.15 3.36
C PRO A 1 -9.66 -3.10 2.20
N ILE A 2 -10.20 -2.58 1.10
CA ILE A 2 -10.57 -3.30 -0.12
C ILE A 2 -9.95 -2.61 -1.34
N PHE A 3 -10.16 -3.15 -2.53
CA PHE A 3 -9.76 -2.53 -3.80
C PHE A 3 -10.83 -2.71 -4.88
N PHE A 4 -10.66 -2.05 -6.02
CA PHE A 4 -11.60 -2.04 -7.15
C PHE A 4 -11.73 -3.39 -7.84
N ILE A 5 -10.66 -4.18 -7.89
CA ILE A 5 -10.61 -5.44 -8.65
C ILE A 5 -10.01 -6.55 -7.79
N ARG A 6 -10.32 -7.78 -8.18
CA ARG A 6 -9.86 -9.03 -7.54
C ARG A 6 -9.06 -9.94 -8.47
N ASP A 7 -8.73 -9.46 -9.67
CA ASP A 7 -7.92 -10.17 -10.66
C ASP A 7 -6.80 -9.25 -11.18
N PRO A 8 -5.52 -9.61 -11.02
CA PRO A 8 -4.40 -8.74 -11.35
C PRO A 8 -4.29 -8.40 -12.83
N ILE A 9 -4.80 -9.25 -13.74
CA ILE A 9 -4.70 -8.99 -15.18
C ILE A 9 -5.51 -7.76 -15.61
N LEU A 10 -6.53 -7.40 -14.83
CA LEU A 10 -7.36 -6.22 -15.07
C LEU A 10 -6.71 -4.92 -14.57
N PHE A 11 -5.62 -5.00 -13.80
CA PHE A 11 -5.00 -3.82 -13.20
C PHE A 11 -4.50 -2.80 -14.23
N PRO A 12 -3.80 -3.18 -15.32
CA PRO A 12 -3.40 -2.22 -16.36
C PRO A 12 -4.62 -1.54 -16.99
N SER A 13 -5.65 -2.30 -17.37
CA SER A 13 -6.87 -1.75 -17.97
C SER A 13 -7.59 -0.79 -17.02
N PHE A 14 -7.76 -1.17 -15.76
CA PHE A 14 -8.31 -0.29 -14.72
C PHE A 14 -7.50 1.01 -14.62
N ILE A 15 -6.18 0.92 -14.46
CA ILE A 15 -5.33 2.11 -14.31
C ILE A 15 -5.35 2.99 -15.57
N HIS A 16 -5.48 2.43 -16.77
CA HIS A 16 -5.66 3.20 -17.99
C HIS A 16 -6.95 4.03 -17.95
N THR A 17 -8.07 3.46 -17.52
CA THR A 17 -9.35 4.19 -17.47
C THR A 17 -9.40 5.28 -16.40
N GLN A 18 -8.58 5.16 -15.35
CA GLN A 18 -8.41 6.21 -14.34
C GLN A 18 -7.49 7.36 -14.81
N LYS A 19 -6.76 7.17 -15.91
CA LYS A 19 -5.72 8.10 -16.37
C LYS A 19 -6.23 9.02 -17.47
N ARG A 20 -5.61 9.03 -18.63
CA ARG A 20 -5.84 10.03 -19.69
C ARG A 20 -6.18 9.28 -20.96
N ASN A 21 -7.14 9.80 -21.72
CA ASN A 21 -7.48 9.27 -23.03
C ASN A 21 -6.23 9.26 -23.93
N PRO A 22 -5.99 8.18 -24.69
CA PRO A 22 -4.75 8.00 -25.45
C PRO A 22 -4.58 9.01 -26.60
N ALA A 23 -5.67 9.57 -27.14
CA ALA A 23 -5.62 10.55 -28.21
C ALA A 23 -5.57 11.99 -27.69
N THR A 24 -6.45 12.34 -26.74
CA THR A 24 -6.61 13.73 -26.28
C THR A 24 -5.74 14.10 -25.09
N HIS A 25 -5.19 13.11 -24.39
CA HIS A 25 -4.46 13.29 -23.13
C HIS A 25 -5.30 13.95 -22.00
N LEU A 26 -6.63 14.01 -22.13
CA LEU A 26 -7.56 14.54 -21.12
C LEU A 26 -8.12 13.42 -20.24
N LYS A 27 -8.73 13.80 -19.11
CA LYS A 27 -9.59 12.88 -18.32
C LYS A 27 -10.84 12.55 -19.11
N ASP A 28 -11.29 11.31 -19.00
CA ASP A 28 -12.37 10.76 -19.82
C ASP A 28 -13.40 10.04 -18.91
N PRO A 29 -14.55 10.68 -18.63
CA PRO A 29 -15.61 10.07 -17.82
C PRO A 29 -16.20 8.80 -18.43
N ASP A 30 -16.24 8.69 -19.76
CA ASP A 30 -16.77 7.50 -20.44
C ASP A 30 -15.85 6.32 -20.18
N MET A 31 -14.53 6.47 -20.36
CA MET A 31 -13.58 5.41 -20.00
C MET A 31 -13.69 4.99 -18.52
N PHE A 32 -13.80 5.97 -17.62
CA PHE A 32 -13.90 5.73 -16.18
C PHE A 32 -15.14 4.89 -15.84
N TRP A 33 -16.32 5.31 -16.32
CA TRP A 33 -17.60 4.66 -15.97
C TRP A 33 -17.89 3.42 -16.79
N ASP A 34 -17.39 3.31 -18.03
CA ASP A 34 -17.50 2.11 -18.85
C ASP A 34 -16.86 0.92 -18.12
N PHE A 35 -15.61 1.07 -17.68
CA PHE A 35 -14.94 0.00 -16.92
C PHE A 35 -15.66 -0.33 -15.61
N ILE A 36 -16.05 0.68 -14.83
CA ILE A 36 -16.71 0.46 -13.54
C ILE A 36 -18.07 -0.23 -13.69
N SER A 37 -18.88 0.21 -14.66
CA SER A 37 -20.23 -0.35 -14.88
C SER A 37 -20.19 -1.77 -15.44
N LEU A 38 -19.19 -2.10 -16.27
CA LEU A 38 -18.99 -3.45 -16.79
C LEU A 38 -18.32 -4.41 -15.78
N ARG A 39 -17.70 -3.88 -14.73
CA ARG A 39 -16.99 -4.64 -13.68
C ARG A 39 -17.63 -4.40 -12.30
N PRO A 40 -18.78 -5.02 -12.00
CA PRO A 40 -19.53 -4.75 -10.78
C PRO A 40 -18.79 -5.12 -9.49
N GLU A 41 -17.71 -5.91 -9.56
CA GLU A 41 -16.82 -6.15 -8.41
C GLU A 41 -16.18 -4.87 -7.85
N THR A 42 -16.14 -3.79 -8.64
CA THR A 42 -15.62 -2.47 -8.24
C THR A 42 -16.51 -1.74 -7.24
N THR A 43 -17.81 -2.07 -7.22
CA THR A 43 -18.85 -1.32 -6.51
C THR A 43 -18.48 -0.98 -5.07
N HIS A 44 -17.96 -1.94 -4.30
CA HIS A 44 -17.66 -1.73 -2.88
C HIS A 44 -16.57 -0.66 -2.68
N GLN A 45 -15.51 -0.68 -3.48
CA GLN A 45 -14.44 0.32 -3.41
C GLN A 45 -14.86 1.64 -4.06
N VAL A 46 -15.72 1.64 -5.08
CA VAL A 46 -16.29 2.86 -5.67
C VAL A 46 -17.15 3.61 -4.64
N LEU A 47 -18.00 2.91 -3.89
CA LEU A 47 -18.75 3.53 -2.79
C LEU A 47 -17.83 4.13 -1.72
N PHE A 48 -16.72 3.45 -1.40
CA PHE A 48 -15.71 4.01 -0.48
C PHE A 48 -15.06 5.27 -1.06
N LEU A 49 -14.66 5.23 -2.35
CA LEU A 49 -14.02 6.35 -3.05
C LEU A 49 -14.92 7.58 -3.12
N PHE A 50 -16.22 7.41 -3.40
CA PHE A 50 -17.18 8.51 -3.53
C PHE A 50 -17.86 8.91 -2.22
N SER A 51 -17.51 8.26 -1.11
CA SER A 51 -17.83 8.79 0.23
C SER A 51 -16.84 9.88 0.64
N ASP A 52 -17.07 10.56 1.76
CA ASP A 52 -16.14 11.56 2.31
C ASP A 52 -14.70 11.01 2.50
N ARG A 53 -14.56 9.69 2.66
CA ARG A 53 -13.25 9.00 2.76
C ARG A 53 -12.40 9.16 1.50
N GLY A 54 -12.97 9.56 0.37
CA GLY A 54 -12.28 9.85 -0.89
C GLY A 54 -11.40 11.10 -0.85
N THR A 55 -11.71 12.05 0.04
CA THR A 55 -11.00 13.32 0.19
C THR A 55 -10.51 13.50 1.63
N PRO A 56 -9.49 12.75 2.08
CA PRO A 56 -8.94 12.89 3.43
C PRO A 56 -8.36 14.29 3.67
N ASP A 57 -8.52 14.81 4.89
CA ASP A 57 -7.89 16.06 5.31
C ASP A 57 -6.42 15.82 5.65
N GLY A 58 -5.56 15.77 4.64
CA GLY A 58 -4.14 15.43 4.79
C GLY A 58 -3.89 13.96 5.12
N TYR A 59 -2.63 13.56 5.15
CA TYR A 59 -2.26 12.15 5.37
C TYR A 59 -2.46 11.67 6.81
N ARG A 60 -2.45 12.58 7.78
CA ARG A 60 -2.42 12.24 9.21
C ARG A 60 -3.78 11.78 9.75
N PHE A 61 -4.86 12.10 9.06
CA PHE A 61 -6.24 11.83 9.48
C PHE A 61 -6.92 10.70 8.70
N MET A 62 -6.13 9.80 8.12
CA MET A 62 -6.62 8.59 7.44
C MET A 62 -6.03 7.31 8.05
N ASN A 63 -6.75 6.19 7.89
CA ASN A 63 -6.27 4.87 8.28
C ASN A 63 -5.43 4.24 7.15
N GLY A 64 -4.50 3.37 7.53
CA GLY A 64 -3.85 2.41 6.64
C GLY A 64 -4.43 1.01 6.76
N TYR A 65 -4.35 0.23 5.69
CA TYR A 65 -4.77 -1.17 5.66
C TYR A 65 -3.81 -1.97 4.79
N GLY A 66 -3.43 -3.18 5.22
CA GLY A 66 -2.74 -4.13 4.35
C GLY A 66 -3.64 -4.57 3.18
N SER A 67 -4.95 -4.44 3.36
CA SER A 67 -6.05 -4.76 2.44
C SER A 67 -6.13 -6.24 2.07
N HIS A 68 -5.07 -6.83 1.55
CA HIS A 68 -4.99 -8.26 1.26
C HIS A 68 -5.02 -9.10 2.54
N THR A 69 -5.47 -10.33 2.38
CA THR A 69 -5.17 -11.38 3.35
C THR A 69 -3.70 -11.75 3.22
N PHE A 70 -3.00 -11.88 4.34
CA PHE A 70 -1.65 -12.46 4.43
C PHE A 70 -1.72 -13.74 5.25
N LYS A 71 -0.64 -14.52 5.27
CA LYS A 71 -0.47 -15.66 6.14
C LYS A 71 0.63 -15.34 7.15
N MET A 72 0.41 -15.64 8.42
CA MET A 72 1.45 -15.61 9.46
C MET A 72 1.74 -17.02 9.93
N VAL A 73 3.00 -17.30 10.21
CA VAL A 73 3.48 -18.61 10.66
C VAL A 73 4.26 -18.44 11.96
N ASN A 74 3.86 -19.16 13.00
CA ASN A 74 4.56 -19.11 14.29
C ASN A 74 5.80 -20.02 14.31
N ALA A 75 6.52 -20.04 15.44
CA ALA A 75 7.74 -20.86 15.60
C ALA A 75 7.50 -22.38 15.48
N ASP A 76 6.28 -22.85 15.74
CA ASP A 76 5.89 -24.27 15.57
C ASP A 76 5.50 -24.61 14.13
N GLY A 77 5.60 -23.66 13.19
CA GLY A 77 5.15 -23.83 11.81
C GLY A 77 3.63 -23.80 11.62
N LYS A 78 2.86 -23.35 12.63
CA LYS A 78 1.38 -23.29 12.56
C LYS A 78 0.94 -22.01 11.86
N PRO A 79 0.22 -22.11 10.73
CA PRO A 79 -0.21 -20.94 9.97
C PRO A 79 -1.58 -20.42 10.41
N VAL A 80 -1.77 -19.10 10.30
CA VAL A 80 -3.07 -18.44 10.33
C VAL A 80 -3.13 -17.39 9.23
N TYR A 81 -4.33 -17.04 8.78
CA TYR A 81 -4.52 -15.88 7.92
C TYR A 81 -4.69 -14.61 8.75
N CYS A 82 -4.28 -13.47 8.19
CA CYS A 82 -4.43 -12.18 8.85
C CYS A 82 -4.74 -11.02 7.90
N LYS A 83 -5.30 -9.95 8.47
CA LYS A 83 -5.44 -8.62 7.84
C LYS A 83 -4.77 -7.57 8.72
N PHE A 84 -3.91 -6.74 8.14
CA PHE A 84 -3.25 -5.63 8.85
C PHE A 84 -4.09 -4.34 8.80
N HIS A 85 -4.20 -3.65 9.93
CA HIS A 85 -4.90 -2.38 10.08
C HIS A 85 -4.00 -1.39 10.81
N TYR A 86 -3.98 -0.13 10.34
CA TYR A 86 -3.27 0.98 10.98
C TYR A 86 -4.29 2.10 11.20
N LYS A 87 -4.78 2.25 12.42
CA LYS A 87 -5.81 3.24 12.75
C LYS A 87 -5.15 4.54 13.17
N THR A 88 -5.54 5.67 12.57
CA THR A 88 -5.00 6.98 12.91
C THR A 88 -5.33 7.32 14.36
N ASP A 89 -4.33 7.72 15.13
CA ASP A 89 -4.52 8.19 16.51
C ASP A 89 -5.02 9.66 16.55
N GLN A 90 -4.99 10.36 15.41
CA GLN A 90 -5.45 11.74 15.26
C GLN A 90 -6.98 11.84 15.02
N GLY A 91 -7.64 10.70 14.84
CA GLY A 91 -9.03 10.62 14.39
C GLY A 91 -9.18 10.76 12.87
N ILE A 92 -10.27 10.22 12.33
CA ILE A 92 -10.57 10.36 10.90
C ILE A 92 -11.12 11.76 10.63
N LYS A 93 -10.58 12.43 9.62
CA LYS A 93 -11.09 13.70 9.10
C LYS A 93 -11.05 13.71 7.58
N ASN A 94 -12.06 14.36 7.01
CA ASN A 94 -12.30 14.43 5.58
C ASN A 94 -12.61 15.88 5.20
N LEU A 95 -12.20 16.27 4.01
CA LEU A 95 -12.48 17.59 3.44
C LEU A 95 -13.88 17.58 2.83
N ASP A 96 -14.62 18.66 3.07
CA ASP A 96 -15.79 18.99 2.27
C ASP A 96 -15.39 19.08 0.78
N PRO A 97 -16.20 18.57 -0.17
CA PRO A 97 -15.85 18.58 -1.59
C PRO A 97 -15.49 19.97 -2.15
N LYS A 98 -16.14 21.04 -1.70
CA LYS A 98 -15.81 22.41 -2.16
C LYS A 98 -14.44 22.84 -1.65
N ARG A 99 -14.10 22.47 -0.41
CA ARG A 99 -12.78 22.76 0.16
C ARG A 99 -11.68 21.96 -0.55
N ALA A 100 -11.95 20.70 -0.88
CA ALA A 100 -11.00 19.87 -1.63
C ALA A 100 -10.73 20.44 -3.04
N ASP A 101 -11.77 20.92 -3.73
CA ASP A 101 -11.65 21.57 -5.04
C ASP A 101 -10.84 22.88 -4.94
N GLU A 102 -11.15 23.73 -3.97
CA GLU A 102 -10.40 24.97 -3.71
C GLU A 102 -8.90 24.70 -3.44
N LEU A 103 -8.59 23.71 -2.61
CA LEU A 103 -7.21 23.33 -2.28
C LEU A 103 -6.43 22.82 -3.50
N THR A 104 -7.11 22.18 -4.46
CA THR A 104 -6.47 21.71 -5.69
C THR A 104 -5.86 22.86 -6.50
N GLY A 105 -6.47 24.05 -6.46
CA GLY A 105 -5.94 25.25 -7.11
C GLY A 105 -5.02 26.09 -6.21
N THR A 106 -5.31 26.17 -4.91
CA THR A 106 -4.65 27.11 -3.98
C THR A 106 -3.42 26.53 -3.29
N ASP A 107 -3.40 25.22 -3.00
CA ASP A 107 -2.27 24.51 -2.40
C ASP A 107 -2.27 23.05 -2.86
N PRO A 108 -1.83 22.76 -4.11
CA PRO A 108 -1.82 21.40 -4.65
C PRO A 108 -0.93 20.44 -3.83
N ASP A 109 -0.02 20.97 -3.01
CA ASP A 109 0.88 20.24 -2.12
C ASP A 109 0.36 20.19 -0.66
N TYR A 110 -0.92 20.52 -0.41
CA TYR A 110 -1.51 20.63 0.93
C TYR A 110 -1.15 19.47 1.86
N SER A 111 -1.31 18.23 1.41
CA SER A 111 -1.05 17.04 2.24
C SER A 111 0.44 16.85 2.53
N ILE A 112 1.33 17.24 1.61
CA ILE A 112 2.78 17.22 1.81
C ILE A 112 3.15 18.29 2.85
N ARG A 113 2.64 19.51 2.68
CA ARG A 113 2.87 20.65 3.59
C ARG A 113 2.36 20.36 5.01
N ASP A 114 1.15 19.81 5.14
CA ASP A 114 0.56 19.42 6.43
C ASP A 114 1.46 18.43 7.17
N LEU A 115 1.84 17.33 6.51
CA LEU A 115 2.68 16.29 7.13
C LEU A 115 4.04 16.83 7.54
N TYR A 116 4.70 17.56 6.64
CA TYR A 116 6.03 18.12 6.90
C TYR A 116 6.01 19.07 8.09
N ASN A 117 5.04 20.00 8.12
CA ASN A 117 4.90 21.00 9.18
C ASN A 117 4.51 20.36 10.51
N ALA A 118 3.68 19.32 10.52
CA ALA A 118 3.31 18.62 11.74
C ALA A 118 4.55 17.99 12.41
N ILE A 119 5.37 17.28 11.62
CA ILE A 119 6.61 16.67 12.10
C ILE A 119 7.61 17.74 12.55
N ALA A 120 7.81 18.81 11.77
CA ALA A 120 8.74 19.88 12.12
C ALA A 120 8.36 20.61 13.43
N LYS A 121 7.07 20.64 13.78
CA LYS A 121 6.56 21.23 15.03
C LYS A 121 6.52 20.25 16.20
N GLY A 122 7.02 19.02 16.05
CA GLY A 122 6.95 17.98 17.08
C GLY A 122 5.57 17.35 17.26
N ASN A 123 4.61 17.66 16.38
CA ASN A 123 3.28 17.04 16.36
C ASN A 123 3.31 15.76 15.53
N TYR A 124 4.05 14.76 16.03
CA TYR A 124 4.32 13.52 15.32
C TYR A 124 3.04 12.70 15.14
N PRO A 125 2.56 12.48 13.89
CA PRO A 125 1.41 11.63 13.69
C PRO A 125 1.75 10.18 13.98
N SER A 126 0.76 9.47 14.51
CA SER A 126 0.90 8.06 14.81
C SER A 126 -0.34 7.25 14.46
N TRP A 127 -0.13 5.94 14.34
CA TRP A 127 -1.15 4.95 14.03
C TRP A 127 -1.00 3.73 14.94
N THR A 128 -2.11 3.30 15.53
CA THR A 128 -2.19 2.02 16.23
C THR A 128 -2.32 0.89 15.20
N MET A 129 -1.36 -0.03 15.21
CA MET A 129 -1.38 -1.24 14.38
C MET A 129 -2.17 -2.35 15.07
N SER A 130 -3.09 -2.95 14.33
CA SER A 130 -3.85 -4.13 14.75
C SER A 130 -3.90 -5.18 13.64
N ILE A 131 -4.20 -6.41 14.02
CA ILE A 131 -4.48 -7.51 13.10
C ILE A 131 -5.86 -8.10 13.35
N GLN A 132 -6.51 -8.57 12.29
CA GLN A 132 -7.54 -9.61 12.41
C GLN A 132 -6.86 -10.96 12.12
N VAL A 133 -7.31 -12.03 12.78
CA VAL A 133 -6.78 -13.39 12.60
C VAL A 133 -7.92 -14.33 12.22
N MET A 134 -7.69 -15.19 11.24
CA MET A 134 -8.62 -16.22 10.77
C MET A 134 -7.87 -17.54 10.64
N THR A 135 -8.37 -18.62 11.25
CA THR A 135 -7.77 -19.95 11.07
C THR A 135 -8.10 -20.52 9.69
N PHE A 136 -7.40 -21.56 9.27
CA PHE A 136 -7.68 -22.22 8.00
C PHE A 136 -9.08 -22.85 7.99
N GLU A 137 -9.52 -23.43 9.11
CA GLU A 137 -10.86 -24.01 9.25
C GLU A 137 -11.96 -22.95 9.21
N GLN A 138 -11.70 -21.75 9.73
CA GLN A 138 -12.61 -20.61 9.61
C GLN A 138 -12.67 -20.10 8.17
N ALA A 139 -11.54 -20.08 7.46
CA ALA A 139 -11.46 -19.68 6.06
C ALA A 139 -12.29 -20.59 5.14
N GLU A 140 -12.26 -21.91 5.36
CA GLU A 140 -13.07 -22.89 4.61
C GLU A 140 -14.59 -22.71 4.83
N LYS A 141 -14.98 -22.17 5.99
CA LYS A 141 -16.39 -21.92 6.34
C LYS A 141 -16.84 -20.48 6.03
N CYS A 142 -15.94 -19.65 5.50
CA CYS A 142 -16.24 -18.26 5.21
C CYS A 142 -17.27 -18.16 4.08
N SER A 143 -18.30 -17.33 4.26
CA SER A 143 -19.40 -17.17 3.28
C SER A 143 -18.96 -16.48 1.98
N PHE A 144 -17.75 -15.94 1.95
CA PHE A 144 -17.10 -15.35 0.80
C PHE A 144 -15.67 -15.87 0.70
N ASN A 145 -15.04 -15.72 -0.46
CA ASN A 145 -13.62 -16.03 -0.60
C ASN A 145 -12.79 -15.08 0.30
N PRO A 146 -12.10 -15.58 1.35
CA PRO A 146 -11.35 -14.73 2.27
C PRO A 146 -10.13 -14.06 1.62
N PHE A 147 -9.76 -14.47 0.40
CA PHE A 147 -8.69 -13.91 -0.43
C PHE A 147 -9.22 -12.93 -1.50
N ASP A 148 -10.51 -12.63 -1.52
CA ASP A 148 -11.10 -11.63 -2.41
C ASP A 148 -10.82 -10.22 -1.87
N LEU A 149 -9.98 -9.46 -2.58
CA LEU A 149 -9.61 -8.10 -2.22
C LEU A 149 -10.77 -7.10 -2.22
N THR A 150 -11.93 -7.46 -2.77
CA THR A 150 -13.15 -6.63 -2.71
C THR A 150 -13.97 -6.86 -1.43
N LYS A 151 -13.49 -7.71 -0.51
CA LYS A 151 -14.18 -8.08 0.75
C LYS A 151 -13.41 -7.63 1.99
N VAL A 152 -14.18 -7.31 3.03
CA VAL A 152 -13.68 -7.09 4.39
C VAL A 152 -14.02 -8.29 5.25
N TRP A 153 -13.24 -8.51 6.31
CA TRP A 153 -13.63 -9.43 7.37
C TRP A 153 -14.43 -8.65 8.41
N PRO A 154 -15.70 -9.02 8.70
CA PRO A 154 -16.53 -8.32 9.68
C PRO A 154 -15.84 -8.28 11.04
N GLN A 155 -15.73 -7.11 11.66
CA GLN A 155 -15.03 -6.95 12.95
C GLN A 155 -15.75 -7.64 14.11
N GLY A 156 -17.05 -7.87 14.01
CA GLY A 156 -17.80 -8.65 15.01
C GLY A 156 -17.46 -10.13 15.00
N GLU A 157 -17.03 -10.67 13.85
CA GLU A 157 -16.61 -12.08 13.71
C GLU A 157 -15.10 -12.23 13.92
N PHE A 158 -14.32 -11.28 13.39
CA PHE A 158 -12.86 -11.25 13.46
C PHE A 158 -12.42 -9.94 14.12
N PRO A 159 -12.37 -9.86 15.46
CA PRO A 159 -12.05 -8.62 16.15
C PRO A 159 -10.61 -8.16 15.90
N LEU A 160 -10.37 -6.86 16.04
CA LEU A 160 -9.04 -6.27 15.94
C LEU A 160 -8.22 -6.59 17.20
N MET A 161 -7.05 -7.18 17.01
CA MET A 161 -6.06 -7.45 18.03
C MET A 161 -4.93 -6.41 17.93
N PRO A 162 -4.72 -5.55 18.93
CA PRO A 162 -3.61 -4.60 18.93
C PRO A 162 -2.25 -5.30 18.88
N VAL A 163 -1.32 -4.75 18.10
CA VAL A 163 0.05 -5.27 17.93
C VAL A 163 1.09 -4.27 18.38
N GLY A 164 0.95 -3.01 17.94
CA GLY A 164 1.95 -1.99 18.21
C GLY A 164 1.55 -0.62 17.66
N LYS A 165 2.53 0.27 17.50
CA LYS A 165 2.31 1.65 17.09
C LYS A 165 3.36 2.09 16.06
N MET A 166 2.91 2.75 15.01
CA MET A 166 3.76 3.41 14.01
C MET A 166 3.74 4.91 14.28
N VAL A 167 4.92 5.54 14.35
CA VAL A 167 5.08 6.98 14.56
C VAL A 167 5.96 7.54 13.45
N LEU A 168 5.56 8.68 12.87
CA LEU A 168 6.40 9.42 11.92
C LEU A 168 6.95 10.65 12.64
N ASP A 169 8.23 10.60 13.02
CA ASP A 169 8.90 11.61 13.85
C ASP A 169 10.03 12.37 13.15
N ARG A 170 10.30 12.05 11.88
CA ARG A 170 11.40 12.63 11.12
C ARG A 170 11.01 12.93 9.68
N ASN A 171 11.26 14.15 9.24
CA ASN A 171 11.12 14.54 7.84
C ASN A 171 12.33 14.03 7.02
N PRO A 172 12.16 13.78 5.71
CA PRO A 172 13.28 13.50 4.83
C PRO A 172 14.23 14.70 4.77
N SER A 173 15.54 14.44 4.73
CA SER A 173 16.55 15.49 4.57
C SER A 173 16.68 15.93 3.11
N ASN A 174 16.47 14.99 2.18
CA ASN A 174 16.36 15.25 0.76
C ASN A 174 15.17 14.47 0.16
N TYR A 175 14.18 15.19 -0.36
CA TYR A 175 12.96 14.57 -0.91
C TYR A 175 13.26 13.58 -2.03
N PHE A 176 14.13 13.93 -2.97
CA PHE A 176 14.40 13.06 -4.11
C PHE A 176 15.07 11.75 -3.66
N ALA A 177 16.10 11.84 -2.83
CA ALA A 177 16.87 10.67 -2.38
C ALA A 177 16.09 9.75 -1.43
N GLU A 178 15.21 10.29 -0.59
CA GLU A 178 14.53 9.53 0.47
C GLU A 178 13.05 9.26 0.20
N VAL A 179 12.40 10.01 -0.69
CA VAL A 179 10.98 9.85 -1.02
C VAL A 179 10.81 9.41 -2.47
N GLU A 180 11.33 10.16 -3.45
CA GLU A 180 11.13 9.81 -4.86
C GLU A 180 11.82 8.48 -5.24
N GLN A 181 13.00 8.24 -4.65
CA GLN A 181 13.79 7.02 -4.88
C GLN A 181 13.41 5.83 -3.99
N ILE A 182 12.46 5.99 -3.07
CA ILE A 182 12.03 4.87 -2.22
C ILE A 182 11.32 3.79 -3.05
N ALA A 183 11.47 2.53 -2.63
CA ALA A 183 10.97 1.37 -3.34
C ALA A 183 10.39 0.33 -2.37
N PHE A 184 9.07 0.19 -2.36
CA PHE A 184 8.35 -0.80 -1.55
C PHE A 184 7.85 -1.94 -2.42
N ALA A 185 8.11 -3.19 -2.05
CA ALA A 185 7.57 -4.36 -2.77
C ALA A 185 6.86 -5.31 -1.79
N PRO A 186 5.62 -5.78 -2.08
CA PRO A 186 4.94 -6.75 -1.23
C PRO A 186 5.65 -8.11 -1.10
N SER A 187 6.63 -8.39 -1.98
CA SER A 187 7.51 -9.56 -1.91
C SER A 187 8.68 -9.40 -0.94
N HIS A 188 8.93 -8.18 -0.41
CA HIS A 188 9.91 -7.95 0.66
C HIS A 188 9.32 -8.33 2.02
N LEU A 189 9.21 -9.63 2.27
CA LEU A 189 8.67 -10.20 3.50
C LEU A 189 9.78 -10.79 4.37
N VAL A 190 9.50 -10.91 5.66
CA VAL A 190 10.39 -11.54 6.64
C VAL A 190 9.83 -12.90 7.07
N PRO A 191 10.66 -13.85 7.53
CA PRO A 191 10.18 -15.11 8.07
C PRO A 191 9.06 -14.91 9.11
N GLY A 192 8.00 -15.70 8.99
CA GLY A 192 6.78 -15.57 9.80
C GLY A 192 5.66 -14.75 9.13
N ILE A 193 5.92 -14.05 8.03
CA ILE A 193 4.89 -13.39 7.21
C ILE A 193 5.03 -13.86 5.75
N GLU A 194 3.95 -14.38 5.20
CA GLU A 194 3.88 -14.96 3.87
C GLU A 194 2.68 -14.40 3.08
N PRO A 195 2.72 -14.38 1.74
CA PRO A 195 1.57 -14.01 0.95
C PRO A 195 0.46 -15.07 1.06
N SER A 196 -0.80 -14.65 0.99
CA SER A 196 -1.92 -15.57 0.80
C SER A 196 -2.17 -15.85 -0.69
N PRO A 197 -3.09 -16.76 -1.03
CA PRO A 197 -3.55 -16.98 -2.41
C PRO A 197 -4.37 -15.84 -3.05
N ASP A 198 -4.47 -14.67 -2.41
CA ASP A 198 -5.12 -13.48 -3.01
C ASP A 198 -4.48 -13.16 -4.36
N LYS A 199 -5.26 -13.30 -5.45
CA LYS A 199 -4.78 -13.14 -6.82
C LYS A 199 -4.13 -11.78 -7.05
N MET A 200 -4.70 -10.72 -6.49
CA MET A 200 -4.15 -9.38 -6.62
C MET A 200 -2.80 -9.30 -5.90
N LEU A 201 -2.70 -9.85 -4.69
CA LEU A 201 -1.42 -9.90 -3.97
C LEU A 201 -0.37 -10.64 -4.77
N GLN A 202 -0.72 -11.81 -5.34
CA GLN A 202 0.19 -12.62 -6.17
C GLN A 202 0.75 -11.83 -7.36
N GLY A 203 -0.09 -11.10 -8.10
CA GLY A 203 0.38 -10.23 -9.18
C GLY A 203 1.34 -9.13 -8.70
N ARG A 204 1.11 -8.59 -7.50
CA ARG A 204 1.94 -7.53 -6.90
C ARG A 204 3.30 -8.05 -6.42
N LEU A 205 3.46 -9.34 -6.10
CA LEU A 205 4.75 -9.91 -5.71
C LEU A 205 5.80 -9.74 -6.82
N PHE A 206 5.35 -9.81 -8.08
CA PHE A 206 6.17 -9.57 -9.26
C PHE A 206 6.27 -8.08 -9.61
N ALA A 207 5.12 -7.42 -9.79
CA ALA A 207 5.04 -6.13 -10.49
C ALA A 207 5.89 -5.02 -9.86
N TYR A 208 6.01 -4.98 -8.54
CA TYR A 208 6.74 -3.92 -7.84
C TYR A 208 8.26 -4.01 -8.09
N ALA A 209 8.84 -5.19 -7.89
CA ALA A 209 10.26 -5.38 -8.13
C ALA A 209 10.61 -5.17 -9.61
N ASP A 210 9.72 -5.57 -10.52
CA ASP A 210 9.87 -5.34 -11.95
C ASP A 210 9.91 -3.83 -12.29
N THR A 211 8.90 -3.06 -11.86
CA THR A 211 8.88 -1.62 -12.13
C THR A 211 10.02 -0.87 -11.43
N HIS A 212 10.52 -1.34 -10.29
CA HIS A 212 11.70 -0.74 -9.65
C HIS A 212 12.97 -0.88 -10.50
N ARG A 213 13.19 -2.06 -11.09
CA ARG A 213 14.35 -2.28 -11.97
C ARG A 213 14.33 -1.36 -13.18
N HIS A 214 13.14 -1.05 -13.69
CA HIS A 214 12.96 -0.07 -14.75
C HIS A 214 13.14 1.38 -14.25
N ARG A 215 12.41 1.79 -13.20
CA ARG A 215 12.33 3.18 -12.73
C ARG A 215 13.61 3.67 -12.05
N LEU A 216 14.29 2.81 -11.30
CA LEU A 216 15.45 3.17 -10.47
C LEU A 216 16.73 2.45 -10.90
N GLY A 217 16.62 1.39 -11.70
CA GLY A 217 17.74 0.58 -12.17
C GLY A 217 17.87 -0.76 -11.42
N ALA A 218 18.65 -1.68 -12.00
CA ALA A 218 18.79 -3.05 -11.50
C ALA A 218 19.28 -3.13 -10.05
N ASN A 219 20.14 -2.20 -9.63
CA ASN A 219 20.73 -2.13 -8.30
C ASN A 219 20.01 -1.17 -7.34
N TYR A 220 18.72 -0.85 -7.57
CA TYR A 220 17.96 0.13 -6.76
C TYR A 220 17.94 -0.15 -5.25
N ILE A 221 18.07 -1.42 -4.85
CA ILE A 221 18.17 -1.86 -3.44
C ILE A 221 19.45 -1.37 -2.74
N LYS A 222 20.45 -0.90 -3.50
CA LYS A 222 21.69 -0.30 -2.97
C LYS A 222 21.54 1.20 -2.69
N LEU A 223 20.45 1.84 -3.12
CA LEU A 223 20.16 3.22 -2.75
C LEU A 223 19.96 3.30 -1.23
N PRO A 224 20.47 4.34 -0.52
CA PRO A 224 20.50 4.36 0.94
C PRO A 224 19.14 4.12 1.61
N VAL A 225 18.06 4.69 1.07
CA VAL A 225 16.70 4.53 1.62
C VAL A 225 16.12 3.12 1.42
N ASN A 226 16.61 2.38 0.43
CA ASN A 226 16.15 1.03 0.08
C ASN A 226 17.05 -0.07 0.66
N CYS A 227 18.23 0.31 1.17
CA CYS A 227 19.19 -0.63 1.73
C CYS A 227 18.62 -1.28 3.00
N PRO A 228 18.67 -2.62 3.14
CA PRO A 228 18.27 -3.31 4.36
C PRO A 228 19.34 -3.16 5.46
N TYR A 229 19.65 -1.91 5.85
CA TYR A 229 20.78 -1.52 6.69
C TYR A 229 20.81 -2.15 8.10
N ARG A 230 19.72 -2.78 8.54
CA ARG A 230 19.60 -3.47 9.82
C ARG A 230 20.04 -4.94 9.77
N VAL A 231 20.35 -5.48 8.59
CA VAL A 231 20.78 -6.86 8.41
C VAL A 231 22.00 -6.93 7.49
N ALA A 232 22.85 -7.95 7.67
CA ALA A 232 23.96 -8.19 6.76
C ALA A 232 23.47 -8.96 5.52
N THR A 233 23.58 -8.36 4.34
CA THR A 233 23.24 -9.02 3.07
C THR A 233 24.43 -9.84 2.55
N LYS A 234 24.29 -11.16 2.52
CA LYS A 234 25.25 -12.08 1.89
C LYS A 234 24.50 -13.00 0.94
N ASN A 235 24.89 -13.00 -0.33
CA ASN A 235 24.21 -13.79 -1.37
C ASN A 235 25.15 -14.00 -2.58
N TYR A 236 24.64 -14.61 -3.64
CA TYR A 236 25.38 -14.89 -4.87
C TYR A 236 25.06 -13.91 -6.02
N GLN A 237 24.41 -12.78 -5.74
CA GLN A 237 24.15 -11.74 -6.75
C GLN A 237 25.37 -10.81 -6.87
N ARG A 238 25.73 -10.44 -8.10
CA ARG A 238 26.91 -9.61 -8.44
C ARG A 238 26.59 -8.62 -9.56
N ASP A 239 27.47 -7.64 -9.74
CA ASP A 239 27.56 -6.73 -10.89
C ASP A 239 26.35 -5.81 -11.08
N GLY A 240 25.90 -5.63 -12.33
CA GLY A 240 24.81 -4.74 -12.73
C GLY A 240 25.16 -3.25 -12.79
N PRO A 241 24.36 -2.44 -13.50
CA PRO A 241 24.58 -1.00 -13.62
C PRO A 241 24.55 -0.31 -12.25
N MET A 242 25.36 0.75 -12.09
CA MET A 242 25.45 1.55 -10.86
C MET A 242 25.70 0.72 -9.60
N ASN A 243 26.54 -0.33 -9.70
CA ASN A 243 27.03 -1.02 -8.53
C ASN A 243 27.93 -0.08 -7.71
N SER A 244 27.39 0.46 -6.63
CA SER A 244 28.04 1.44 -5.76
C SER A 244 28.73 0.85 -4.53
N THR A 245 28.79 -0.49 -4.42
CA THR A 245 29.43 -1.19 -3.31
C THR A 245 30.70 -1.92 -3.78
N ASP A 246 31.39 -2.60 -2.86
CA ASP A 246 32.53 -3.47 -3.17
C ASP A 246 32.16 -4.77 -3.93
N ASN A 247 30.89 -4.91 -4.35
CA ASN A 247 30.35 -6.08 -5.03
C ASN A 247 30.60 -7.43 -4.32
N GLN A 248 30.71 -7.45 -2.99
CA GLN A 248 31.09 -8.65 -2.21
C GLN A 248 32.51 -9.17 -2.49
N ALA A 249 33.39 -8.32 -3.04
CA ALA A 249 34.81 -8.59 -3.29
C ALA A 249 35.06 -9.93 -4.02
N GLY A 250 35.94 -10.77 -3.48
CA GLY A 250 36.30 -12.08 -4.06
C GLY A 250 35.50 -13.27 -3.52
N ALA A 251 34.38 -13.03 -2.82
CA ALA A 251 33.53 -14.08 -2.25
C ALA A 251 32.65 -14.77 -3.32
#